data_AF-A0A523AB22-F1
#
_entry.id   AF-A0A523AB22-F1
#
_cell.length_a   1.000
_cell.length_b   1.000
_cell.length_c   1.000
_cell.angle_alpha   90.00
_cell.angle_beta   90.00
_cell.angle_gamma   90.00
#
_symmetry.space_group_name_H-M   'P 1'
#
loop_
_entity.id
_entity.type
_entity.pdbx_description
1 polymer ?
#
loop_
_entity_poly.entity_id
_entity_poly.type
_entity_poly.pdbx_seq_one_letter_code
_entity_poly.pdbx_strand_id
1 'polypeptide(L)'
;HKKGRSKAINGRLNRWSFRKFQNIVDYKARLAGLNVKYIEADYTSSLCPICGERLSPNGYRQMKCSECGLEEDRDVIAVKNLLRRYQMDVGASSVHPEGPPMKRGGKG
;
A
#
# COMPACT_ATOMS: atom_id res chain seq x y z
N HIS A 1 10.03 -22.49 -15.82
CA HIS A 1 8.58 -22.78 -16.02
C HIS A 1 7.74 -21.77 -15.23
N LYS A 2 7.09 -20.79 -15.88
CA LYS A 2 6.08 -19.93 -15.21
C LYS A 2 4.73 -20.65 -15.25
N LYS A 3 4.23 -21.15 -14.10
CA LYS A 3 2.85 -21.67 -14.00
C LYS A 3 1.89 -20.52 -14.33
N GLY A 4 1.02 -20.73 -15.32
CA GLY A 4 -0.06 -19.78 -15.64
C GLY A 4 -1.01 -19.61 -14.46
N ARG A 5 -1.50 -18.38 -14.23
CA ARG A 5 -2.48 -18.08 -13.18
C ARG A 5 -3.78 -18.87 -13.43
N SER A 6 -4.39 -19.40 -12.37
CA SER A 6 -5.63 -20.17 -12.50
C SER A 6 -6.80 -19.29 -12.95
N LYS A 7 -7.80 -19.88 -13.62
CA LYS A 7 -9.02 -19.18 -14.05
C LYS A 7 -9.73 -18.50 -12.86
N ALA A 8 -9.72 -19.13 -11.68
CA ALA A 8 -10.30 -18.57 -10.46
C ALA A 8 -9.58 -17.28 -10.00
N ILE A 9 -8.24 -17.26 -10.05
CA ILE A 9 -7.45 -16.06 -9.73
C ILE A 9 -7.69 -14.96 -10.76
N ASN A 10 -7.68 -15.28 -12.06
CA ASN A 10 -7.96 -14.31 -13.11
C ASN A 10 -9.37 -13.72 -13.00
N GLY A 11 -10.37 -14.55 -12.70
CA GLY A 11 -11.74 -14.08 -12.44
C GLY A 11 -11.84 -13.13 -11.24
N ARG A 12 -11.13 -13.43 -10.13
CA ARG A 12 -11.06 -12.52 -8.97
C ARG A 12 -10.39 -11.19 -9.32
N LEU A 13 -9.27 -11.23 -10.03
CA LEU A 13 -8.55 -10.03 -10.44
C LEU A 13 -9.35 -9.17 -11.43
N ASN A 14 -10.09 -9.78 -12.36
CA ASN A 14 -10.89 -9.04 -13.33
C ASN A 14 -12.13 -8.37 -12.71
N ARG A 15 -12.68 -8.92 -11.61
CA ARG A 15 -13.80 -8.29 -10.89
C ARG A 15 -13.39 -7.00 -10.17
N TRP A 16 -12.13 -6.86 -9.79
CA TRP A 16 -11.61 -5.67 -9.13
C TRP A 16 -10.59 -4.99 -10.04
N SER A 17 -11.03 -3.99 -10.81
CA SER A 17 -10.15 -3.25 -11.72
C SER A 17 -9.20 -2.34 -10.93
N PHE A 18 -8.13 -2.94 -10.39
CA PHE A 18 -7.07 -2.23 -9.65
C PHE A 18 -6.52 -1.06 -10.44
N ARG A 19 -6.35 -1.21 -11.76
CA ARG A 19 -5.89 -0.14 -12.64
C ARG A 19 -6.86 1.04 -12.68
N LYS A 20 -8.17 0.78 -12.72
CA LYS A 20 -9.19 1.85 -12.67
C LYS A 20 -9.17 2.56 -11.32
N PHE A 21 -9.05 1.81 -10.22
CA PHE A 21 -8.92 2.40 -8.88
C PHE A 21 -7.68 3.29 -8.76
N GLN A 22 -6.51 2.80 -9.19
CA GLN A 22 -5.26 3.57 -9.22
C GLN A 22 -5.42 4.87 -10.02
N ASN A 23 -6.02 4.80 -11.22
CA ASN A 23 -6.26 5.99 -12.04
C ASN A 23 -7.18 7.02 -11.35
N ILE A 24 -8.21 6.57 -10.63
CA ILE A 24 -9.11 7.48 -9.89
C ILE A 24 -8.35 8.16 -8.74
N VAL A 25 -7.54 7.41 -8.00
CA VAL A 25 -6.70 7.94 -6.90
C VAL A 25 -5.71 8.96 -7.45
N ASP A 26 -4.99 8.62 -8.51
CA ASP A 26 -3.99 9.49 -9.15
C ASP A 26 -4.63 10.78 -9.68
N TYR A 27 -5.75 10.66 -10.39
CA TYR A 27 -6.51 11.82 -10.86
C TYR A 27 -6.93 12.75 -9.72
N LYS A 28 -7.52 12.21 -8.64
CA LYS A 28 -7.99 13.02 -7.50
C LYS A 28 -6.83 13.64 -6.73
N ALA A 29 -5.73 12.91 -6.54
CA ALA A 29 -4.53 13.42 -5.90
C ALA A 29 -3.95 14.61 -6.68
N ARG A 30 -3.86 14.50 -8.01
CA ARG A 30 -3.39 15.59 -8.88
C ARG A 30 -4.29 16.83 -8.79
N LEU A 31 -5.61 16.66 -8.72
CA LEU A 31 -6.53 17.79 -8.51
C LEU A 31 -6.33 18.47 -7.15
N ALA A 32 -5.92 17.71 -6.13
CA ALA A 32 -5.61 18.23 -4.81
C ALA A 32 -4.16 18.75 -4.67
N GLY A 33 -3.37 18.74 -5.74
CA GLY A 33 -1.95 19.13 -5.70
C GLY A 33 -1.04 18.14 -4.95
N LEU A 34 -1.49 16.90 -4.74
CA LEU A 34 -0.74 15.86 -4.05
C LEU A 34 0.08 15.02 -5.04
N ASN A 35 1.30 14.67 -4.64
CA ASN A 35 2.16 13.76 -5.40
C ASN A 35 1.82 12.30 -5.11
N VAL A 36 1.72 11.49 -6.17
CA VAL A 36 1.53 10.03 -6.08
C VAL A 36 2.81 9.34 -6.52
N LYS A 37 3.30 8.41 -5.69
CA LYS A 37 4.46 7.56 -6.00
C LYS A 37 4.03 6.10 -5.93
N TYR A 38 4.31 5.36 -7.00
CA TYR A 38 4.13 3.92 -7.03
C TYR A 38 5.38 3.25 -6.46
N ILE A 39 5.18 2.28 -5.57
CA ILE A 39 6.24 1.56 -4.86
C ILE A 39 5.99 0.07 -5.03
N GLU A 40 7.05 -0.70 -5.21
CA GLU A 40 6.97 -2.15 -5.26
C GLU A 40 6.38 -2.71 -3.96
N ALA A 41 5.28 -3.46 -4.09
CA ALA A 41 4.53 -3.99 -2.95
C ALA A 41 4.96 -5.41 -2.54
N ASP A 42 5.98 -5.96 -3.19
CA ASP A 42 6.41 -7.34 -2.97
C ASP A 42 6.85 -7.58 -1.53
N TYR A 43 6.36 -8.67 -0.94
CA TYR A 43 6.63 -9.12 0.43
C TYR A 43 6.18 -8.18 1.56
N THR A 44 5.46 -7.09 1.25
CA THR A 44 5.06 -6.08 2.25
C THR A 44 4.17 -6.64 3.34
N SER A 45 3.34 -7.65 3.07
CA SER A 45 2.49 -8.30 4.09
C SER A 45 3.13 -9.52 4.77
N SER A 46 4.36 -9.91 4.38
CA SER A 46 5.02 -11.13 4.84
C SER A 46 6.34 -10.90 5.59
N LEU A 47 6.83 -9.66 5.64
CA LEU A 47 8.04 -9.29 6.35
C LEU A 47 7.69 -8.42 7.56
N CYS A 48 8.39 -8.66 8.66
CA CYS A 48 8.22 -7.88 9.88
C CYS A 48 8.68 -6.43 9.64
N PRO A 49 7.82 -5.42 9.87
CA PRO A 49 8.20 -4.02 9.70
C PRO A 49 9.26 -3.55 10.71
N ILE A 50 9.43 -4.28 11.81
CA ILE A 50 10.40 -3.98 12.88
C ILE A 50 11.77 -4.56 12.53
N CYS A 51 11.88 -5.90 12.50
CA CYS A 51 13.16 -6.60 12.36
C CYS A 51 13.44 -7.13 10.94
N GLY A 52 12.48 -7.11 10.03
CA GLY A 52 12.65 -7.60 8.66
C GLY A 52 12.46 -9.12 8.46
N GLU A 53 12.33 -9.90 9.53
CA GLU A 53 12.18 -11.36 9.43
C GLU A 53 10.82 -11.78 8.84
N ARG A 54 10.75 -12.97 8.25
CA ARG A 54 9.49 -13.51 7.73
C ARG A 54 8.46 -13.73 8.83
N LEU A 55 7.23 -13.34 8.53
CA LEU A 55 6.10 -13.50 9.42
C LEU A 55 5.40 -14.83 9.18
N SER A 56 4.88 -15.39 10.27
CA SER A 56 4.04 -16.58 10.28
C SER A 56 2.55 -16.17 10.41
N PRO A 57 1.61 -16.85 9.75
CA PRO A 57 0.19 -16.61 9.98
C PRO A 57 -0.20 -16.93 11.42
N ASN A 58 -0.97 -16.04 12.06
CA ASN A 58 -1.55 -16.26 13.38
C ASN A 58 -3.08 -16.15 13.34
N GLY A 59 -3.71 -16.99 12.52
CA GLY A 59 -5.15 -16.92 12.22
C GLY A 59 -5.41 -16.41 10.80
N TYR A 60 -6.58 -15.80 10.57
CA TYR A 60 -7.02 -15.45 9.22
C TYR A 60 -6.34 -14.21 8.65
N ARG A 61 -6.29 -13.12 9.42
CA ARG A 61 -5.69 -11.84 8.99
C ARG A 61 -4.45 -11.41 9.78
N GLN A 62 -4.21 -12.03 10.93
CA GLN A 62 -3.08 -11.67 11.78
C GLN A 62 -1.82 -12.44 11.40
N MET A 63 -0.68 -11.79 11.63
CA MET A 63 0.65 -12.30 11.38
C MET A 63 1.49 -12.13 12.64
N LYS A 64 2.38 -13.08 12.91
CA LYS A 64 3.28 -13.09 14.05
C LYS A 64 4.74 -13.21 13.65
N CYS A 65 5.59 -12.43 14.28
CA CYS A 65 7.05 -12.52 14.18
C CYS A 65 7.61 -13.33 15.35
N SER A 66 8.38 -14.37 15.08
CA SER A 66 9.10 -15.15 16.11
C SER A 66 10.22 -14.36 16.77
N GLU A 67 10.90 -13.49 16.02
CA GLU A 67 12.14 -12.84 16.47
C GLU A 67 11.89 -11.65 17.39
N CYS A 68 10.92 -10.79 17.07
CA CYS A 68 10.65 -9.57 17.84
C CYS A 68 9.28 -9.58 18.54
N GLY A 69 8.50 -10.65 18.39
CA GLY A 69 7.20 -10.81 19.05
C GLY A 69 6.06 -9.96 18.48
N LEU A 70 6.27 -9.24 17.36
CA LEU A 70 5.19 -8.49 16.70
C LEU A 70 4.02 -9.42 16.36
N GLU A 71 2.81 -8.98 16.71
CA GLU A 71 1.56 -9.62 16.30
C GLU A 71 0.58 -8.54 15.81
N GLU A 72 0.21 -8.57 14.54
CA GLU A 72 -0.62 -7.52 13.92
C GLU A 72 -1.32 -8.00 12.64
N ASP A 73 -2.35 -7.28 12.19
CA ASP A 73 -3.02 -7.48 10.92
C ASP A 73 -2.08 -7.31 9.71
N ARG A 74 -2.21 -8.22 8.74
CA ARG A 74 -1.37 -8.27 7.54
C ARG A 74 -1.46 -7.01 6.66
N ASP A 75 -2.59 -6.31 6.66
CA ASP A 75 -2.77 -5.08 5.88
C ASP A 75 -2.08 -3.90 6.58
N VAL A 76 -2.14 -3.84 7.91
CA VAL A 76 -1.40 -2.84 8.71
C VAL A 76 0.11 -3.02 8.53
N ILE A 77 0.58 -4.27 8.56
CA ILE A 77 1.97 -4.63 8.27
C ILE A 77 2.37 -4.18 6.84
N ALA A 78 1.52 -4.44 5.85
CA ALA A 78 1.77 -4.03 4.47
C ALA A 78 1.93 -2.52 4.33
N VAL A 79 1.05 -1.74 4.98
CA VAL A 79 1.12 -0.27 4.98
C VAL A 79 2.39 0.24 5.66
N LYS A 80 2.78 -0.32 6.82
CA LYS A 80 4.03 0.06 7.51
C LYS A 80 5.26 -0.19 6.62
N ASN A 81 5.31 -1.32 5.93
CA ASN A 81 6.41 -1.64 5.02
C ASN A 81 6.41 -0.75 3.76
N LEU A 82 5.24 -0.46 3.19
CA LEU A 82 5.09 0.48 2.07
C LEU A 82 5.57 1.90 2.44
N LEU A 83 5.20 2.38 3.63
CA LEU A 83 5.63 3.68 4.14
C LEU A 83 7.16 3.73 4.32
N ARG A 84 7.75 2.69 4.91
CA ARG A 84 9.21 2.61 5.07
C ARG A 84 9.93 2.64 3.72
N ARG A 85 9.43 1.93 2.72
CA ARG A 85 9.97 1.97 1.34
C ARG A 85 9.81 3.35 0.71
N TYR A 86 8.65 3.98 0.86
CA TYR A 86 8.42 5.34 0.37
C TYR A 86 9.49 6.30 0.91
N GLN A 87 9.70 6.28 2.23
CA GLN A 87 10.67 7.13 2.93
C GLN A 87 12.11 6.87 2.46
N MET A 88 12.47 5.60 2.21
CA MET A 88 13.76 5.25 1.63
C MET A 88 13.91 5.77 0.20
N ASP A 89 12.88 5.65 -0.63
CA ASP A 89 12.94 6.04 -2.03
C ASP A 89 12.87 7.56 -2.26
N VAL A 90 12.25 8.33 -1.37
CA VAL A 90 12.16 9.80 -1.48
C VAL A 90 13.28 10.53 -0.75
N GLY A 91 14.07 9.81 0.06
CA GLY A 91 14.92 10.41 1.08
C GLY A 91 14.07 11.05 2.18
N ALA A 92 14.58 11.13 3.41
CA ALA A 92 13.90 11.81 4.50
C ALA A 92 13.85 13.34 4.26
N SER A 93 13.02 13.79 3.33
CA SER A 93 12.74 15.22 3.14
C SER A 93 11.40 15.55 3.78
N SER A 94 11.48 16.50 4.72
CA SER A 94 10.40 17.02 5.54
C SER A 94 9.34 17.72 4.68
N VAL A 95 8.09 17.40 5.00
CA VAL A 95 6.86 18.13 4.68
C VAL A 95 6.37 18.05 3.23
N HIS A 96 5.16 17.50 3.06
CA HIS A 96 4.35 17.74 1.87
C HIS A 96 4.04 19.24 1.78
N PRO A 97 4.02 19.88 0.59
CA PRO A 97 3.37 21.18 0.47
C PRO A 97 1.91 20.99 0.90
N GLU A 98 1.44 21.80 1.84
CA GLU A 98 0.03 21.80 2.23
C GLU A 98 -0.83 21.92 0.98
N GLY A 99 -1.73 20.96 0.77
CA GLY A 99 -2.63 20.98 -0.37
C GLY A 99 -3.44 22.29 -0.35
N PRO A 100 -3.62 22.95 -1.51
CA PRO A 100 -4.41 24.19 -1.55
C PRO A 100 -5.79 23.95 -0.96
N PRO A 101 -6.35 24.90 -0.19
CA PRO A 101 -7.65 24.74 0.44
C PRO A 101 -8.71 24.44 -0.61
N MET A 102 -9.47 23.37 -0.41
CA MET A 102 -10.58 23.00 -1.29
C MET A 102 -11.49 24.21 -1.48
N LYS A 103 -11.51 24.77 -2.70
CA LYS A 103 -12.49 25.78 -3.10
C LYS A 103 -13.85 25.09 -3.10
N ARG A 104 -14.63 25.26 -2.01
CA ARG A 104 -16.05 24.90 -2.00
C ARG A 104 -16.70 25.68 -3.14
N GLY A 105 -17.16 24.97 -4.15
CA GLY A 105 -17.82 25.55 -5.31
C GLY A 105 -19.02 26.38 -4.85
N GLY A 106 -18.90 27.70 -4.95
CA GLY A 106 -20.03 28.62 -4.86
C GLY A 106 -20.74 28.65 -6.20
N LYS A 107 -22.01 28.25 -6.19
CA LYS A 107 -23.08 28.63 -7.13
C LYS A 107 -24.36 28.48 -6.29
N GLY A 108 -25.29 29.42 -6.22
CA GLY A 108 -25.56 30.66 -6.93
C GLY A 108 -27.00 30.98 -6.57
#